data_AF-A0A2H0Z7K4-F1
#
_entry.id   AF-A0A2H0Z7K4-F1
#
_cell.length_a   1.000
_cell.length_b   1.000
_cell.length_c   1.000
_cell.angle_alpha   90.00
_cell.angle_beta   90.00
_cell.angle_gamma   90.00
#
_symmetry.space_group_name_H-M   'P 1'
#
loop_
_entity.id
_entity.type
_entity.pdbx_description
1 polymer ?
#
loop_
_entity_poly.entity_id
_entity_poly.type
_entity_poly.pdbx_seq_one_letter_code
_entity_poly.pdbx_strand_id
1 'polypeptide(L)'
;MKKILAGIVVILMVGILVFRYLDRVRTEMALQAPAVTSAEGPEGAPMGIPLPDRDYVRLSSGVSYETPLQFGDCVKSVKDVTVDYEDMCDEVNGKMGKKKSFSKEDIKAASTLMSEYYSCKALASRDIKYCEGLSNNGSTVFTPRYVCKEKYNFLSYLGYMAGKTENKTPCLEYLTADRRKGLKLSAGEICAAAPKGLPELCENLFANPLKNSCRGHFPKSESDCDKSNPRCLEMLVLYGAFKSGDPARCPEEYREFCEAFLNKDEAPCSAMKSRLLLTFCDISKRIAELREEENKKREAGALAEINKRPVENKKIHGGQK
;
A
#
# COMPACT_ATOMS: atom_id res chain seq x y z
N MET A 1 -40.69 39.10 6.03
CA MET A 1 -39.39 38.41 6.12
C MET A 1 -39.28 37.42 7.28
N LYS A 2 -39.51 37.81 8.55
CA LYS A 2 -39.37 36.88 9.72
C LYS A 2 -40.20 35.58 9.63
N LYS A 3 -41.42 35.64 9.08
CA LYS A 3 -42.30 34.45 8.91
C LYS A 3 -41.79 33.46 7.86
N ILE A 4 -41.09 33.93 6.83
CA ILE A 4 -40.52 33.09 5.77
C ILE A 4 -39.28 32.36 6.29
N LEU A 5 -38.44 33.06 7.05
CA LEU A 5 -37.26 32.46 7.69
C LEU A 5 -37.64 31.34 8.67
N ALA A 6 -38.69 31.56 9.48
CA ALA A 6 -39.20 30.54 10.40
C ALA A 6 -39.71 29.29 9.64
N GLY A 7 -40.37 29.45 8.50
CA GLY A 7 -40.82 28.34 7.67
C GLY A 7 -39.66 27.48 7.13
N ILE A 8 -38.58 28.12 6.66
CA ILE A 8 -37.40 27.43 6.12
C ILE A 8 -36.71 26.59 7.21
N VAL A 9 -36.60 27.11 8.43
CA VAL A 9 -35.95 26.40 9.55
C VAL A 9 -36.74 25.15 9.95
N VAL A 10 -38.08 25.22 9.95
CA VAL A 10 -38.93 24.07 10.26
C VAL A 10 -38.81 22.99 9.19
N ILE A 11 -38.78 23.36 7.90
CA ILE A 11 -38.62 22.40 6.80
C ILE A 11 -37.24 21.72 6.87
N LEU A 12 -36.17 22.45 7.18
CA LEU A 12 -34.83 21.89 7.35
C LEU A 12 -34.76 20.90 8.52
N MET A 13 -35.35 21.25 9.68
CA MET A 13 -35.42 20.35 10.84
C MET A 13 -36.13 19.04 10.51
N VAL A 14 -37.28 19.11 9.83
CA VAL A 14 -38.03 17.93 9.42
C VAL A 14 -37.23 17.09 8.42
N GLY A 15 -36.54 17.72 7.46
CA GLY A 15 -35.67 17.04 6.51
C GLY A 15 -34.53 16.26 7.18
N ILE A 16 -33.88 16.85 8.18
CA ILE A 16 -32.81 16.18 8.95
C ILE A 16 -33.36 14.98 9.72
N LEU A 17 -34.54 15.09 10.33
CA LEU A 17 -35.18 13.99 11.05
C LEU A 17 -35.55 12.82 10.12
N VAL A 18 -36.10 13.11 8.93
CA VAL A 18 -36.40 12.08 7.91
C VAL A 18 -35.11 11.40 7.43
N PHE A 19 -34.05 12.17 7.19
CA PHE A 19 -32.76 11.61 6.77
C PHE A 19 -32.16 10.67 7.83
N ARG A 20 -32.18 11.10 9.10
CA ARG A 20 -31.75 10.28 10.25
C ARG A 20 -32.58 9.00 10.41
N TYR A 21 -33.88 9.07 10.15
CA TYR A 21 -34.77 7.91 10.18
C TYR A 21 -34.44 6.91 9.06
N LEU A 22 -34.20 7.39 7.84
CA LEU A 22 -33.83 6.53 6.71
C LEU A 22 -32.48 5.84 6.90
N ASP A 23 -31.48 6.54 7.44
CA ASP A 23 -30.18 5.92 7.75
C ASP A 23 -30.32 4.78 8.77
N ARG A 24 -31.15 4.99 9.81
CA ARG A 24 -31.39 3.97 10.85
C ARG A 24 -32.09 2.73 10.29
N VAL A 25 -33.13 2.93 9.47
CA VAL A 25 -33.84 1.80 8.83
C VAL A 25 -32.89 1.00 7.93
N ARG A 26 -31.98 1.68 7.22
CA ARG A 26 -31.00 1.01 6.35
C ARG A 26 -29.97 0.19 7.15
N THR A 27 -29.58 0.66 8.34
CA THR A 27 -28.66 -0.08 9.21
C THR A 27 -29.33 -1.29 9.84
N GLU A 28 -30.60 -1.17 10.26
CA GLU A 28 -31.35 -2.29 10.84
C GLU A 28 -31.66 -3.40 9.82
N MET A 29 -31.87 -3.05 8.54
CA MET A 29 -32.04 -4.04 7.46
C MET A 29 -30.75 -4.76 7.06
N ALA A 30 -29.57 -4.18 7.32
CA ALA A 30 -28.29 -4.82 7.04
C ALA A 30 -27.93 -5.92 8.06
N LEU A 31 -28.57 -5.93 9.24
CA LEU A 31 -28.33 -6.91 10.31
C LEU A 31 -29.24 -8.16 10.25
N GLN A 32 -30.14 -8.25 9.26
CA GLN A 32 -31.01 -9.42 9.02
C GLN A 32 -30.70 -10.13 7.69
N ALA A 33 -29.43 -10.20 7.29
CA ALA A 33 -29.05 -11.10 6.21
C ALA A 33 -29.20 -12.57 6.67
N PRO A 34 -29.96 -13.43 5.96
CA PRO A 34 -30.14 -14.82 6.35
C PRO A 34 -28.82 -15.59 6.21
N ALA A 35 -28.57 -16.46 7.19
CA ALA A 35 -27.46 -17.43 7.16
C ALA A 35 -27.55 -18.26 5.86
N VAL A 36 -26.52 -18.15 5.03
CA VAL A 36 -26.39 -18.93 3.81
C VAL A 36 -26.13 -20.38 4.20
N THR A 37 -27.12 -21.23 3.97
CA THR A 37 -26.99 -22.68 3.95
C THR A 37 -26.02 -23.10 2.85
N SER A 38 -24.99 -23.86 3.21
CA SER A 38 -24.11 -24.57 2.30
C SER A 38 -24.91 -25.40 1.29
N ALA A 39 -24.75 -25.09 0.01
CA ALA A 39 -25.13 -25.96 -1.09
C ALA A 39 -23.88 -26.67 -1.59
N GLU A 40 -23.90 -28.01 -1.53
CA GLU A 40 -22.93 -28.89 -2.18
C GLU A 40 -23.10 -28.88 -3.70
N GLY A 41 -21.96 -28.92 -4.41
CA GLY A 41 -21.82 -29.42 -5.78
C GLY A 41 -21.05 -28.48 -6.72
N PRO A 42 -20.48 -28.97 -7.85
CA PRO A 42 -20.10 -30.34 -8.21
C PRO A 42 -18.58 -30.49 -8.44
N GLU A 43 -18.11 -31.74 -8.38
CA GLU A 43 -16.79 -32.19 -8.83
C GLU A 43 -16.55 -31.83 -10.31
N GLY A 44 -15.36 -31.28 -10.61
CA GLY A 44 -14.85 -31.20 -11.98
C GLY A 44 -14.26 -29.85 -12.38
N ALA A 45 -13.13 -29.47 -11.77
CA ALA A 45 -12.23 -28.46 -12.34
C ALA A 45 -10.79 -29.00 -12.35
N PRO A 46 -10.02 -28.85 -13.44
CA PRO A 46 -8.67 -29.37 -13.54
C PRO A 46 -7.73 -28.65 -12.57
N MET A 47 -6.88 -29.43 -11.89
CA MET A 47 -5.85 -29.00 -10.94
C MET A 47 -5.12 -27.72 -11.39
N GLY A 48 -5.36 -26.64 -10.65
CA GLY A 48 -4.53 -25.44 -10.71
C GLY A 48 -3.14 -25.74 -10.16
N ILE A 49 -2.11 -25.36 -10.92
CA ILE A 49 -0.71 -25.44 -10.50
C ILE A 49 -0.50 -24.37 -9.41
N PRO A 50 0.02 -24.73 -8.22
CA PRO A 50 0.33 -23.74 -7.19
C PRO A 50 1.45 -22.82 -7.69
N LEU A 51 1.21 -21.51 -7.65
CA LEU A 51 2.27 -20.51 -7.80
C LEU A 51 3.23 -20.62 -6.59
N PRO A 52 4.53 -20.33 -6.76
CA PRO A 52 5.53 -20.55 -5.72
C PRO A 52 5.24 -19.73 -4.46
N ASP A 53 5.23 -20.42 -3.32
CA ASP A 53 5.18 -19.82 -1.99
C ASP A 53 6.35 -18.84 -1.84
N ARG A 54 6.03 -17.54 -1.85
CA ARG A 54 6.89 -16.55 -1.25
C ARG A 54 6.43 -16.40 0.19
N ASP A 55 7.21 -16.97 1.10
CA ASP A 55 7.08 -16.84 2.55
C ASP A 55 7.19 -15.36 2.97
N TYR A 56 6.12 -14.60 2.76
CA TYR A 56 5.82 -13.41 3.53
C TYR A 56 4.93 -13.86 4.67
N VAL A 57 5.35 -13.56 5.89
CA VAL A 57 4.62 -13.77 7.15
C VAL A 57 3.14 -13.45 6.95
N ARG A 58 2.35 -14.52 6.78
CA ARG A 58 0.90 -14.47 6.57
C ARG A 58 0.27 -14.21 7.93
N LEU A 59 0.12 -12.94 8.32
CA LEU A 59 -0.77 -12.59 9.42
C LEU A 59 -2.20 -12.86 8.93
N SER A 60 -2.74 -13.98 9.40
CA SER A 60 -4.05 -14.53 9.04
C SER A 60 -5.14 -13.45 9.07
N SER A 61 -5.86 -13.35 7.97
CA SER A 61 -7.00 -12.49 7.64
C SER A 61 -8.28 -12.81 8.45
N GLY A 62 -8.15 -13.16 9.73
CA GLY A 62 -9.26 -13.55 10.61
C GLY A 62 -9.61 -12.55 11.72
N VAL A 63 -9.09 -11.33 11.69
CA VAL A 63 -9.36 -10.34 12.75
C VAL A 63 -10.62 -9.55 12.40
N SER A 64 -11.71 -9.85 13.10
CA SER A 64 -12.93 -9.05 13.14
C SER A 64 -12.61 -7.57 13.38
N TYR A 65 -13.10 -6.71 12.50
CA TYR A 65 -12.75 -5.30 12.35
C TYR A 65 -13.28 -4.37 13.46
N GLU A 66 -13.72 -4.88 14.62
CA GLU A 66 -14.38 -4.08 15.65
C GLU A 66 -13.64 -3.95 16.98
N THR A 67 -12.49 -4.62 17.16
CA THR A 67 -11.66 -4.34 18.33
C THR A 67 -10.76 -3.15 18.05
N PRO A 68 -10.89 -2.02 18.76
CA PRO A 68 -9.88 -0.98 18.72
C PRO A 68 -8.58 -1.63 19.19
N LEU A 69 -7.63 -1.83 18.27
CA LEU A 69 -6.27 -2.19 18.63
C LEU A 69 -5.81 -1.12 19.63
N GLN A 70 -5.67 -1.50 20.90
CA GLN A 70 -5.03 -0.66 21.89
C GLN A 70 -3.55 -0.61 21.53
N PHE A 71 -3.21 0.31 20.62
CA PHE A 71 -1.86 0.83 20.52
C PHE A 71 -1.54 1.33 21.93
N GLY A 72 -0.58 0.71 22.63
CA GLY A 72 -0.14 1.17 23.96
C GLY A 72 0.48 2.58 23.91
N ASP A 73 1.55 2.84 24.65
CA ASP A 73 2.27 4.14 24.65
C ASP A 73 2.90 4.55 23.30
N CYS A 74 2.57 3.83 22.23
CA CYS A 74 3.08 3.91 20.89
C CYS A 74 2.04 4.50 19.92
N VAL A 75 1.31 5.52 20.37
CA VAL A 75 0.31 6.20 19.53
C VAL A 75 1.05 7.11 18.55
N LYS A 76 1.42 6.57 17.39
CA LYS A 76 1.92 7.34 16.27
C LYS A 76 0.82 7.55 15.24
N SER A 77 0.69 8.76 14.73
CA SER A 77 -0.08 8.98 13.50
C SER A 77 0.71 8.46 12.30
N VAL A 78 0.05 8.21 11.16
CA VAL A 78 0.76 7.85 9.92
C VAL A 78 1.73 8.96 9.51
N LYS A 79 1.41 10.22 9.82
CA LYS A 79 2.30 11.35 9.55
C LYS A 79 3.60 11.24 10.37
N ASP A 80 3.50 10.88 11.64
CA ASP A 80 4.68 10.70 12.51
C ASP A 80 5.53 9.53 12.00
N VAL A 81 4.88 8.44 11.58
CA VAL A 81 5.53 7.30 10.93
C VAL A 81 6.30 7.70 9.67
N THR A 82 5.72 8.56 8.82
CA THR A 82 6.42 9.05 7.62
C THR A 82 7.66 9.87 7.99
N VAL A 83 7.58 10.72 9.02
CA VAL A 83 8.74 11.49 9.51
C VAL A 83 9.82 10.56 10.05
N ASP A 84 9.45 9.63 10.93
CA ASP A 84 10.38 8.65 11.50
C ASP A 84 11.08 7.82 10.42
N TYR A 85 10.37 7.45 9.35
CA TYR A 85 10.95 6.74 8.22
C TYR A 85 12.08 7.53 7.52
N GLU A 86 11.96 8.85 7.43
CA GLU A 86 13.00 9.67 6.82
C GLU A 86 14.26 9.66 7.68
N ASP A 87 14.10 9.77 9.01
CA ASP A 87 15.19 9.64 9.97
C ASP A 87 15.86 8.27 9.88
N MET A 88 15.07 7.19 9.74
CA MET A 88 15.57 5.83 9.50
C MET A 88 16.47 5.75 8.26
N CYS A 89 16.01 6.32 7.16
CA CYS A 89 16.74 6.34 5.90
C CYS A 89 18.07 7.08 6.02
N ASP A 90 18.08 8.23 6.68
CA ASP A 90 19.29 9.04 6.83
C ASP A 90 20.33 8.39 7.77
N GLU A 91 19.89 7.65 8.80
CA GLU A 91 20.77 6.84 9.65
C GLU A 91 21.44 5.70 8.89
N VAL A 92 20.67 4.91 8.13
CA VAL A 92 21.23 3.77 7.37
C VAL A 92 22.15 4.22 6.22
N ASN A 93 21.87 5.37 5.62
CA ASN A 93 22.76 5.95 4.61
C ASN A 93 24.01 6.62 5.21
N GLY A 94 24.22 6.52 6.53
CA GLY A 94 25.40 7.05 7.21
C GLY A 94 25.47 8.57 7.24
N LYS A 95 24.36 9.27 6.94
CA LYS A 95 24.28 10.73 7.04
C LYS A 95 24.12 11.20 8.48
N MET A 96 23.49 10.39 9.33
CA MET A 96 23.53 10.53 10.77
C MET A 96 24.61 9.61 11.33
N GLY A 97 25.55 10.17 12.10
CA GLY A 97 26.74 9.45 12.59
C GLY A 97 26.42 8.09 13.21
N LYS A 98 27.31 7.10 12.98
CA LYS A 98 27.22 5.66 13.32
C LYS A 98 26.48 5.31 14.62
N LYS A 99 25.16 5.36 14.63
CA LYS A 99 24.29 4.55 15.49
C LYS A 99 23.61 3.59 14.52
N LYS A 100 23.85 2.29 14.66
CA LYS A 100 23.23 1.27 13.80
C LYS A 100 21.97 0.75 14.50
N SER A 101 20.96 1.61 14.67
CA SER A 101 19.73 1.19 15.33
C SER A 101 18.71 0.58 14.35
N PHE A 102 18.62 1.09 13.12
CA PHE A 102 17.72 0.52 12.11
C PHE A 102 18.43 -0.48 11.18
N SER A 103 17.77 -1.61 10.90
CA SER A 103 18.21 -2.59 9.90
C SER A 103 17.65 -2.27 8.51
N LYS A 104 18.23 -2.88 7.47
CA LYS A 104 17.70 -2.73 6.10
C LYS A 104 16.32 -3.37 5.96
N GLU A 105 16.10 -4.43 6.71
CA GLU A 105 14.85 -5.18 6.78
C GLU A 105 13.72 -4.31 7.36
N ASP A 106 14.02 -3.51 8.38
CA ASP A 106 13.06 -2.55 8.95
C ASP A 106 12.64 -1.50 7.94
N ILE A 107 13.62 -0.90 7.26
CA ILE A 107 13.37 0.11 6.22
C ILE A 107 12.53 -0.51 5.11
N LYS A 108 12.84 -1.74 4.69
CA LYS A 108 12.06 -2.43 3.65
C LYS A 108 10.63 -2.68 4.10
N ALA A 109 10.41 -3.22 5.30
CA ALA A 109 9.07 -3.51 5.81
C ALA A 109 8.22 -2.23 5.95
N ALA A 110 8.80 -1.18 6.54
CA ALA A 110 8.20 0.14 6.65
C ALA A 110 7.85 0.74 5.28
N SER A 111 8.81 0.72 4.35
CA SER A 111 8.65 1.25 2.99
C SER A 111 7.53 0.54 2.23
N THR A 112 7.48 -0.80 2.31
CA THR A 112 6.43 -1.60 1.68
C THR A 112 5.05 -1.22 2.22
N LEU A 113 4.83 -1.31 3.53
CA LEU A 113 3.51 -1.02 4.13
C LEU A 113 3.07 0.42 3.91
N MET A 114 4.01 1.37 3.94
CA MET A 114 3.72 2.77 3.66
C MET A 114 3.32 2.96 2.19
N SER A 115 4.07 2.37 1.25
CA SER A 115 3.71 2.43 -0.17
C SER A 115 2.34 1.82 -0.45
N GLU A 116 2.00 0.70 0.21
CA GLU A 116 0.71 0.04 0.08
C GLU A 116 -0.44 0.90 0.62
N TYR A 117 -0.32 1.42 1.84
CA TYR A 117 -1.33 2.28 2.44
C TYR A 117 -1.60 3.51 1.56
N TYR A 118 -0.56 4.21 1.12
CA TYR A 118 -0.72 5.41 0.30
C TYR A 118 -1.17 5.09 -1.14
N SER A 119 -0.81 3.94 -1.71
CA SER A 119 -1.39 3.47 -2.98
C SER A 119 -2.89 3.22 -2.85
N CYS A 120 -3.33 2.57 -1.77
CA CYS A 120 -4.75 2.32 -1.50
C CYS A 120 -5.51 3.64 -1.39
N LYS A 121 -4.99 4.60 -0.61
CA LYS A 121 -5.54 5.96 -0.50
C LYS A 121 -5.60 6.70 -1.84
N ALA A 122 -4.53 6.63 -2.62
CA ALA A 122 -4.47 7.23 -3.94
C ALA A 122 -5.54 6.63 -4.87
N LEU A 123 -5.74 5.31 -4.84
CA LEU A 123 -6.74 4.62 -5.66
C LEU A 123 -8.19 4.93 -5.23
N ALA A 124 -8.47 4.95 -3.93
CA ALA A 124 -9.77 5.33 -3.38
C ALA A 124 -10.19 6.73 -3.81
N SER A 125 -9.27 7.69 -3.69
CA SER A 125 -9.49 9.10 -4.04
C SER A 125 -9.30 9.41 -5.52
N ARG A 126 -8.67 8.51 -6.29
CA ARG A 126 -8.20 8.71 -7.66
C ARG A 126 -7.24 9.90 -7.79
N ASP A 127 -6.42 10.11 -6.77
CA ASP A 127 -5.43 11.20 -6.70
C ASP A 127 -4.01 10.68 -6.43
N ILE A 128 -3.15 10.79 -7.45
CA ILE A 128 -1.73 10.40 -7.37
C ILE A 128 -0.96 11.22 -6.32
N LYS A 129 -1.46 12.40 -5.92
CA LYS A 129 -0.76 13.28 -4.96
C LYS A 129 -0.55 12.63 -3.59
N TYR A 130 -1.37 11.65 -3.22
CA TYR A 130 -1.12 10.84 -2.02
C TYR A 130 0.23 10.13 -2.06
N CYS A 131 0.70 9.71 -3.24
CA CYS A 131 2.04 9.16 -3.39
C CYS A 131 3.13 10.23 -3.38
N GLU A 132 2.84 11.48 -3.75
CA GLU A 132 3.86 12.53 -3.91
C GLU A 132 4.41 13.04 -2.59
N GLY A 133 3.63 12.94 -1.51
CA GLY A 133 4.07 13.26 -0.15
C GLY A 133 4.99 12.21 0.48
N LEU A 134 5.26 11.11 -0.20
CA LEU A 134 6.18 10.08 0.28
C LEU A 134 7.63 10.43 -0.05
N SER A 135 8.52 10.02 0.85
CA SER A 135 9.94 10.22 0.69
C SER A 135 10.49 9.56 -0.58
N ASN A 136 11.40 10.28 -1.24
CA ASN A 136 12.25 9.75 -2.30
C ASN A 136 13.58 9.21 -1.78
N ASN A 137 13.79 9.26 -0.47
CA ASN A 137 15.02 8.79 0.14
C ASN A 137 15.00 7.26 0.27
N GLY A 138 16.13 6.65 -0.09
CA GLY A 138 16.33 5.20 -0.10
C GLY A 138 17.44 4.81 -1.07
N SER A 139 18.26 3.82 -0.72
CA SER A 139 19.23 3.27 -1.66
C SER A 139 18.48 2.35 -2.64
N THR A 140 18.53 2.67 -3.94
CA THR A 140 17.92 1.95 -5.09
C THR A 140 16.46 2.29 -5.42
N VAL A 141 16.06 1.91 -6.64
CA VAL A 141 14.80 2.16 -7.39
C VAL A 141 13.49 1.85 -6.63
N PHE A 142 13.56 1.38 -5.38
CA PHE A 142 12.43 0.93 -4.56
C PHE A 142 12.11 1.90 -3.41
N THR A 143 11.93 3.18 -3.71
CA THR A 143 11.44 4.15 -2.71
C THR A 143 9.94 3.97 -2.48
N PRO A 144 9.41 4.29 -1.29
CA PRO A 144 7.97 4.20 -1.02
C PRO A 144 7.16 4.99 -2.04
N ARG A 145 7.64 6.18 -2.44
CA ARG A 145 7.03 6.98 -3.50
C ARG A 145 6.98 6.23 -4.82
N TYR A 146 8.09 5.66 -5.28
CA TYR A 146 8.14 4.96 -6.57
C TYR A 146 7.15 3.79 -6.60
N VAL A 147 7.20 2.93 -5.57
CA VAL A 147 6.30 1.77 -5.46
C VAL A 147 4.84 2.22 -5.40
N CYS A 148 4.56 3.31 -4.66
CA CYS A 148 3.22 3.86 -4.57
C CYS A 148 2.70 4.30 -5.94
N LYS A 149 3.50 5.07 -6.69
CA LYS A 149 3.15 5.55 -8.04
C LYS A 149 3.03 4.40 -9.02
N GLU A 150 3.93 3.42 -8.99
CA GLU A 150 3.87 2.25 -9.89
C GLU A 150 2.55 1.49 -9.71
N LYS A 151 2.19 1.16 -8.45
CA LYS A 151 0.97 0.42 -8.15
C LYS A 151 -0.29 1.22 -8.47
N TYR A 152 -0.32 2.52 -8.14
CA TYR A 152 -1.43 3.41 -8.51
C TYR A 152 -1.61 3.50 -10.03
N ASN A 153 -0.53 3.74 -10.78
CA ASN A 153 -0.59 3.92 -12.22
C ASN A 153 -0.98 2.64 -12.93
N PHE A 154 -0.48 1.48 -12.47
CA PHE A 154 -0.86 0.18 -13.02
C PHE A 154 -2.36 -0.10 -12.82
N LEU A 155 -2.87 -0.04 -11.59
CA LEU A 155 -4.28 -0.36 -11.32
C LEU A 155 -5.23 0.69 -11.92
N SER A 156 -4.87 1.97 -11.88
CA SER A 156 -5.66 3.03 -12.52
C SER A 156 -5.66 2.92 -14.04
N TYR A 157 -4.56 2.45 -14.65
CA TYR A 157 -4.51 2.14 -16.08
C TYR A 157 -5.50 1.02 -16.44
N LEU A 158 -5.55 -0.07 -15.65
CA LEU A 158 -6.53 -1.14 -15.86
C LEU A 158 -7.96 -0.64 -15.67
N GLY A 159 -8.20 0.20 -14.65
CA GLY A 159 -9.47 0.88 -14.44
C GLY A 159 -9.87 1.75 -15.63
N TYR A 160 -8.92 2.47 -16.25
CA TYR A 160 -9.15 3.28 -17.45
C TYR A 160 -9.50 2.41 -18.66
N MET A 161 -8.74 1.34 -18.91
CA MET A 161 -9.05 0.38 -19.98
C MET A 161 -10.40 -0.32 -19.80
N ALA A 162 -10.80 -0.56 -18.56
CA ALA A 162 -12.07 -1.16 -18.22
C ALA A 162 -13.26 -0.18 -18.31
N GLY A 163 -12.99 1.13 -18.51
CA GLY A 163 -14.00 2.18 -18.55
C GLY A 163 -14.52 2.61 -17.17
N LYS A 164 -13.76 2.36 -16.10
CA LYS A 164 -14.12 2.74 -14.72
C LYS A 164 -13.65 4.15 -14.34
N THR A 165 -12.83 4.77 -15.17
CA THR A 165 -12.39 6.16 -15.07
C THR A 165 -12.13 6.73 -16.46
N GLU A 166 -12.32 8.04 -16.62
CA GLU A 166 -12.02 8.78 -17.85
C GLU A 166 -10.63 9.43 -17.82
N ASN A 167 -9.98 9.42 -16.64
CA ASN A 167 -8.66 10.01 -16.49
C ASN A 167 -7.61 9.18 -17.24
N LYS A 168 -7.10 9.73 -18.35
CA LYS A 168 -6.05 9.12 -19.17
C LYS A 168 -4.64 9.25 -18.60
N THR A 169 -4.41 10.12 -17.60
CA THR A 169 -3.05 10.39 -17.07
C THR A 169 -2.36 9.13 -16.55
N PRO A 170 -3.00 8.25 -15.75
CA PRO A 170 -2.36 7.03 -15.29
C PRO A 170 -1.96 6.09 -16.43
N CYS A 171 -2.71 6.08 -17.54
CA CYS A 171 -2.32 5.34 -18.74
C CYS A 171 -1.01 5.88 -19.33
N LEU A 172 -0.89 7.19 -19.47
CA LEU A 172 0.31 7.82 -20.01
C LEU A 172 1.53 7.61 -19.11
N GLU A 173 1.35 7.67 -17.79
CA GLU A 173 2.42 7.42 -16.81
C GLU A 173 2.82 5.95 -16.72
N TYR A 174 1.87 5.02 -16.85
CA TYR A 174 2.16 3.59 -16.85
C TYR A 174 2.94 3.16 -18.09
N LEU A 175 2.61 3.69 -19.27
CA LEU A 175 3.20 3.33 -20.56
C LEU A 175 4.56 4.02 -20.82
N THR A 176 5.52 3.77 -19.94
CA THR A 176 6.92 4.20 -20.12
C THR A 176 7.55 3.60 -21.39
N ALA A 177 8.70 4.13 -21.81
CA ALA A 177 9.41 3.66 -23.02
C ALA A 177 9.70 2.16 -22.97
N ASP A 178 10.11 1.64 -21.81
CA ASP A 178 10.41 0.21 -21.63
C ASP A 178 9.17 -0.68 -21.79
N ARG A 179 8.01 -0.24 -21.27
CA ARG A 179 6.75 -1.00 -21.38
C ARG A 179 6.14 -1.00 -22.79
N ARG A 180 6.64 -0.12 -23.67
CA ARG A 180 6.23 -0.03 -25.09
C ARG A 180 7.31 -0.52 -26.05
N LYS A 181 8.42 -1.05 -25.54
CA LYS A 181 9.56 -1.47 -26.35
C LYS A 181 9.10 -2.50 -27.38
N GLY A 182 9.41 -2.25 -28.65
CA GLY A 182 9.04 -3.12 -29.77
C GLY A 182 7.69 -2.82 -30.44
N LEU A 183 6.82 -1.99 -29.82
CA LEU A 183 5.50 -1.67 -30.38
C LEU A 183 5.49 -0.50 -31.38
N LYS A 184 6.54 0.31 -31.40
CA LYS A 184 6.68 1.51 -32.28
C LYS A 184 5.50 2.50 -32.21
N LEU A 185 4.68 2.45 -31.15
CA LEU A 185 3.60 3.41 -30.90
C LEU A 185 3.93 4.35 -29.75
N SER A 186 3.44 5.58 -29.83
CA SER A 186 3.46 6.53 -28.71
C SER A 186 2.54 6.06 -27.58
N ALA A 187 2.79 6.53 -26.35
CA ALA A 187 1.90 6.26 -25.21
C ALA A 187 0.51 6.86 -25.48
N GLY A 188 0.45 8.00 -26.16
CA GLY A 188 -0.80 8.67 -26.54
C GLY A 188 -1.68 7.80 -27.43
N GLU A 189 -1.11 7.17 -28.46
CA GLU A 189 -1.86 6.28 -29.36
C GLU A 189 -2.43 5.06 -28.64
N ILE A 190 -1.61 4.41 -27.79
CA ILE A 190 -2.08 3.27 -27.01
C ILE A 190 -3.17 3.70 -26.01
N CYS A 191 -2.99 4.84 -25.33
CA CYS A 191 -3.98 5.36 -24.39
C CYS A 191 -5.27 5.85 -25.05
N ALA A 192 -5.24 6.25 -26.32
CA ALA A 192 -6.44 6.58 -27.07
C ALA A 192 -7.25 5.32 -27.42
N ALA A 193 -6.58 4.19 -27.66
CA ALA A 193 -7.23 2.91 -27.94
C ALA A 193 -7.61 2.12 -26.67
N ALA A 194 -6.92 2.34 -25.55
CA ALA A 194 -7.11 1.64 -24.28
C ALA A 194 -8.56 1.54 -23.78
N PRO A 195 -9.42 2.58 -23.87
CA PRO A 195 -10.83 2.47 -23.44
C PRO A 195 -11.67 1.44 -24.21
N LYS A 196 -11.21 1.00 -25.38
CA LYS A 196 -11.85 -0.12 -26.12
C LYS A 196 -11.70 -1.46 -25.39
N GLY A 197 -10.82 -1.52 -24.39
CA GLY A 197 -10.58 -2.69 -23.57
C GLY A 197 -9.35 -3.49 -24.01
N LEU A 198 -8.86 -4.32 -23.10
CA LEU A 198 -7.66 -5.12 -23.28
C LEU A 198 -7.78 -6.10 -24.47
N PRO A 199 -8.89 -6.85 -24.67
CA PRO A 199 -9.04 -7.77 -25.80
C PRO A 199 -8.95 -7.12 -27.18
N GLU A 200 -9.35 -5.85 -27.27
CA GLU A 200 -9.48 -5.12 -28.53
C GLU A 200 -8.29 -4.21 -28.81
N LEU A 201 -7.41 -3.98 -27.82
CA LEU A 201 -6.32 -3.01 -27.92
C LEU A 201 -5.37 -3.34 -29.09
N CYS A 202 -4.85 -4.57 -29.12
CA CYS A 202 -3.94 -5.01 -30.18
C CYS A 202 -4.65 -5.22 -31.52
N GLU A 203 -5.93 -5.57 -31.50
CA GLU A 203 -6.74 -5.79 -32.71
C GLU A 203 -6.94 -4.51 -33.51
N ASN A 204 -7.12 -3.39 -32.79
CA ASN A 204 -7.38 -2.09 -33.38
C ASN A 204 -6.11 -1.33 -33.77
N LEU A 205 -4.99 -1.60 -33.11
CA LEU A 205 -3.75 -0.85 -33.30
C LEU A 205 -2.81 -1.45 -34.34
N PHE A 206 -2.88 -2.77 -34.58
CA PHE A 206 -1.88 -3.46 -35.38
C PHE A 206 -2.47 -4.45 -36.39
N ALA A 207 -1.87 -4.47 -37.58
CA ALA A 207 -1.97 -5.60 -38.50
C ALA A 207 -1.02 -6.75 -38.08
N ASN A 208 -1.23 -7.93 -38.63
CA ASN A 208 -0.28 -9.05 -38.48
C ASN A 208 1.04 -8.69 -39.18
N PRO A 209 2.23 -9.06 -38.63
CA PRO A 209 2.48 -9.88 -37.43
C PRO A 209 2.67 -9.08 -36.12
N LEU A 210 2.66 -7.75 -36.16
CA LEU A 210 2.87 -6.89 -34.98
C LEU A 210 1.81 -7.10 -33.88
N LYS A 211 0.62 -7.57 -34.29
CA LYS A 211 -0.46 -7.99 -33.39
C LYS A 211 0.00 -9.02 -32.35
N ASN A 212 0.79 -10.03 -32.74
CA ASN A 212 1.26 -11.07 -31.80
C ASN A 212 2.27 -10.50 -30.79
N SER A 213 3.16 -9.62 -31.24
CA SER A 213 4.09 -8.91 -30.36
C SER A 213 3.34 -8.03 -29.35
N CYS A 214 2.30 -7.33 -29.80
CA CYS A 214 1.43 -6.54 -28.93
C CYS A 214 0.73 -7.40 -27.87
N ARG A 215 0.19 -8.57 -28.25
CA ARG A 215 -0.54 -9.45 -27.32
C ARG A 215 0.33 -10.00 -26.19
N GLY A 216 1.65 -10.11 -26.38
CA GLY A 216 2.57 -10.44 -25.29
C GLY A 216 2.67 -9.36 -24.19
N HIS A 217 2.31 -8.11 -24.50
CA HIS A 217 2.26 -6.99 -23.55
C HIS A 217 0.83 -6.66 -23.10
N PHE A 218 -0.15 -6.85 -23.98
CA PHE A 218 -1.56 -6.56 -23.77
C PHE A 218 -2.40 -7.79 -24.17
N PRO A 219 -2.46 -8.81 -23.32
CA PRO A 219 -3.02 -10.11 -23.67
C PRO A 219 -4.53 -10.03 -23.86
N LYS A 220 -5.04 -10.70 -24.89
CA LYS A 220 -6.50 -10.89 -25.06
C LYS A 220 -6.99 -12.08 -24.23
N SER A 221 -6.13 -13.07 -24.05
CA SER A 221 -6.42 -14.36 -23.43
C SER A 221 -5.18 -14.89 -22.70
N GLU A 222 -5.37 -15.89 -21.84
CA GLU A 222 -4.24 -16.51 -21.12
C GLU A 222 -3.21 -17.14 -22.07
N SER A 223 -3.64 -17.65 -23.22
CA SER A 223 -2.74 -18.22 -24.24
C SER A 223 -1.82 -17.20 -24.90
N ASP A 224 -2.11 -15.90 -24.78
CA ASP A 224 -1.21 -14.84 -25.26
C ASP A 224 -0.05 -14.58 -24.28
N CYS A 225 -0.16 -15.07 -23.04
CA CYS A 225 0.85 -14.87 -22.01
C CYS A 225 1.86 -16.02 -21.96
N ASP A 226 3.15 -15.67 -22.05
CA ASP A 226 4.22 -16.60 -21.72
C ASP A 226 4.19 -16.92 -20.22
N LYS A 227 4.34 -18.20 -19.86
CA LYS A 227 4.49 -18.68 -18.47
C LYS A 227 5.69 -18.03 -17.77
N SER A 228 6.70 -17.59 -18.53
CA SER A 228 7.86 -16.87 -18.00
C SER A 228 7.55 -15.42 -17.59
N ASN A 229 6.39 -14.88 -17.99
CA ASN A 229 5.97 -13.50 -17.74
C ASN A 229 4.71 -13.43 -16.84
N PRO A 230 4.86 -13.56 -15.50
CA PRO A 230 3.72 -13.54 -14.58
C PRO A 230 2.93 -12.22 -14.61
N ARG A 231 3.58 -11.11 -14.99
CA ARG A 231 2.92 -9.80 -15.13
C ARG A 231 1.87 -9.76 -16.23
N CYS A 232 2.01 -10.60 -17.27
CA CYS A 232 1.02 -10.70 -18.33
C CYS A 232 -0.29 -11.28 -17.80
N LEU A 233 -0.20 -12.40 -17.08
CA LEU A 233 -1.36 -13.05 -16.47
C LEU A 233 -2.01 -12.18 -15.39
N GLU A 234 -1.18 -11.54 -14.55
CA GLU A 234 -1.63 -10.58 -13.53
C GLU A 234 -2.47 -9.45 -14.16
N MET A 235 -1.99 -8.85 -15.24
CA MET A 235 -2.72 -7.81 -15.98
C MET A 235 -4.08 -8.31 -16.48
N LEU A 236 -4.13 -9.52 -17.06
CA LEU A 236 -5.36 -10.09 -17.61
C LEU A 236 -6.41 -10.34 -16.50
N VAL A 237 -6.00 -10.95 -15.39
CA VAL A 237 -6.87 -11.25 -14.24
C VAL A 237 -7.40 -9.97 -13.61
N LEU A 238 -6.51 -9.01 -13.31
CA LEU A 238 -6.90 -7.72 -12.74
C LEU A 238 -7.84 -6.97 -13.70
N TYR A 239 -7.52 -6.90 -14.99
CA TYR A 239 -8.40 -6.29 -15.98
C TYR A 239 -9.80 -6.91 -15.96
N GLY A 240 -9.90 -8.24 -15.88
CA GLY A 240 -11.18 -8.95 -15.76
C GLY A 240 -11.99 -8.52 -14.53
N ALA A 241 -11.32 -8.37 -13.37
CA ALA A 241 -11.95 -7.87 -12.15
C ALA A 241 -12.43 -6.42 -12.31
N PHE A 242 -11.59 -5.52 -12.83
CA PHE A 242 -11.99 -4.14 -13.13
C PHE A 242 -13.14 -4.07 -14.15
N LYS A 243 -13.12 -4.91 -15.19
CA LYS A 243 -14.17 -4.92 -16.22
C LYS A 243 -15.51 -5.37 -15.65
N SER A 244 -15.51 -6.43 -14.84
CA SER A 244 -16.71 -6.91 -14.14
C SER A 244 -17.18 -5.96 -13.04
N GLY A 245 -16.29 -5.14 -12.47
CA GLY A 245 -16.60 -4.27 -11.34
C GLY A 245 -16.72 -5.04 -10.02
N ASP A 246 -16.12 -6.23 -9.93
CA ASP A 246 -16.18 -7.11 -8.78
C ASP A 246 -14.79 -7.23 -8.12
N PRO A 247 -14.56 -6.57 -6.96
CA PRO A 247 -13.26 -6.62 -6.29
C PRO A 247 -12.92 -8.01 -5.74
N ALA A 248 -13.89 -8.91 -5.53
CA ALA A 248 -13.63 -10.26 -5.03
C ALA A 248 -12.88 -11.12 -6.07
N ARG A 249 -12.95 -10.75 -7.35
CA ARG A 249 -12.21 -11.39 -8.45
C ARG A 249 -10.76 -10.93 -8.56
N CYS A 250 -10.36 -9.89 -7.84
CA CYS A 250 -8.95 -9.52 -7.78
C CYS A 250 -8.16 -10.58 -6.99
N PRO A 251 -6.90 -10.85 -7.37
CA PRO A 251 -6.00 -11.65 -6.56
C PRO A 251 -5.96 -11.14 -5.12
N GLU A 252 -5.71 -12.04 -4.16
CA GLU A 252 -5.75 -11.72 -2.72
C GLU A 252 -4.90 -10.48 -2.38
N GLU A 253 -3.69 -10.39 -2.94
CA GLU A 253 -2.76 -9.26 -2.73
C GLU A 253 -3.23 -7.92 -3.32
N TYR A 254 -4.20 -7.93 -4.23
CA TYR A 254 -4.77 -6.75 -4.86
C TYR A 254 -6.18 -6.40 -4.40
N ARG A 255 -6.82 -7.29 -3.62
CA ARG A 255 -8.25 -7.18 -3.27
C ARG A 255 -8.59 -5.83 -2.63
N GLU A 256 -7.85 -5.44 -1.59
CA GLU A 256 -8.06 -4.16 -0.89
C GLU A 256 -7.88 -2.95 -1.83
N PHE A 257 -6.94 -3.02 -2.78
CA PHE A 257 -6.71 -1.94 -3.76
C PHE A 257 -7.81 -1.85 -4.82
N CYS A 258 -8.29 -3.01 -5.30
CA CYS A 258 -9.41 -3.07 -6.23
C CYS A 258 -10.69 -2.56 -5.59
N GLU A 259 -10.95 -2.98 -4.35
CA GLU A 259 -12.10 -2.52 -3.57
C GLU A 259 -12.04 -1.00 -3.37
N ALA A 260 -10.89 -0.47 -2.95
CA ALA A 260 -10.68 0.96 -2.81
C ALA A 260 -10.98 1.72 -4.11
N PHE A 261 -10.44 1.28 -5.25
CA PHE A 261 -10.65 1.95 -6.54
C PHE A 261 -12.10 1.87 -7.05
N LEU A 262 -12.70 0.67 -6.98
CA LEU A 262 -14.01 0.40 -7.56
C LEU A 262 -15.13 1.04 -6.71
N ASN A 263 -15.02 0.94 -5.39
CA ASN A 263 -16.00 1.51 -4.46
C ASN A 263 -15.73 2.99 -4.16
N LYS A 264 -14.55 3.51 -4.51
CA LYS A 264 -14.09 4.88 -4.19
C LYS A 264 -14.12 5.15 -2.69
N ASP A 265 -13.68 4.16 -1.91
CA ASP A 265 -13.74 4.16 -0.46
C ASP A 265 -12.36 3.87 0.13
N GLU A 266 -12.01 4.58 1.21
CA GLU A 266 -10.78 4.36 1.96
C GLU A 266 -10.92 3.28 3.04
N ALA A 267 -12.13 2.78 3.30
CA ALA A 267 -12.36 1.74 4.31
C ALA A 267 -11.43 0.52 4.17
N PRO A 268 -11.15 -0.02 2.97
CA PRO A 268 -10.20 -1.13 2.79
C PRO A 268 -8.76 -0.79 3.17
N CYS A 269 -8.39 0.49 3.15
CA CYS A 269 -7.04 0.95 3.49
C CYS A 269 -6.77 0.94 5.01
N SER A 270 -7.81 0.78 5.84
CA SER A 270 -7.70 0.80 7.31
C SER A 270 -6.86 -0.36 7.86
N ALA A 271 -6.95 -1.55 7.25
CA ALA A 271 -6.14 -2.70 7.60
C ALA A 271 -4.65 -2.48 7.28
N MET A 272 -4.34 -1.88 6.12
CA MET A 272 -2.97 -1.49 5.76
C MET A 272 -2.42 -0.44 6.72
N LYS A 273 -3.23 0.57 7.08
CA LYS A 273 -2.87 1.58 8.08
C LYS A 273 -2.50 0.94 9.41
N SER A 274 -3.34 0.01 9.89
CA SER A 274 -3.12 -0.64 11.18
C SER A 274 -1.83 -1.48 11.17
N ARG A 275 -1.60 -2.25 10.10
CA ARG A 275 -0.34 -3.00 9.90
C ARG A 275 0.88 -2.08 9.90
N LEU A 276 0.82 -0.97 9.17
CA LEU A 276 1.88 0.03 9.14
C LEU A 276 2.22 0.57 10.54
N LEU A 277 1.20 1.01 11.28
CA LEU A 277 1.40 1.58 12.62
C LEU A 277 1.96 0.55 13.61
N LEU A 278 1.47 -0.69 13.59
CA LEU A 278 1.97 -1.78 14.43
C LEU A 278 3.43 -2.11 14.11
N THR A 279 3.77 -2.25 12.82
CA THR A 279 5.17 -2.52 12.40
C THR A 279 6.11 -1.41 12.85
N PHE A 280 5.74 -0.14 12.69
CA PHE A 280 6.56 0.97 13.18
C PHE A 280 6.71 0.98 14.69
N CYS A 281 5.66 0.57 15.40
CA CYS A 281 5.73 0.46 16.83
C CYS A 281 6.75 -0.60 17.27
N ASP A 282 6.69 -1.79 16.68
CA ASP A 282 7.60 -2.89 17.01
C ASP A 282 9.05 -2.53 16.69
N ILE A 283 9.29 -1.88 15.54
CA ILE A 283 10.61 -1.35 15.16
C ILE A 283 11.10 -0.34 16.21
N SER A 284 10.25 0.62 16.59
CA SER A 284 10.61 1.67 17.56
C SER A 284 10.97 1.07 18.93
N LYS A 285 10.19 0.09 19.40
CA LYS A 285 10.42 -0.58 20.68
C LYS A 285 11.74 -1.34 20.69
N ARG A 286 11.99 -2.17 19.68
CA ARG A 286 13.24 -2.93 19.56
C ARG A 286 14.46 -2.01 19.54
N ILE A 287 14.34 -0.84 18.94
CA ILE A 287 15.42 0.14 18.89
C ILE A 287 15.66 0.82 20.23
N ALA A 288 14.60 1.14 20.98
CA ALA A 288 14.75 1.63 22.33
C ALA A 288 15.49 0.62 23.21
N GLU A 289 15.15 -0.67 23.10
CA GLU A 289 15.81 -1.77 23.83
C GLU A 289 17.30 -1.89 23.45
N LEU A 290 17.62 -1.87 22.15
CA LEU A 290 19.02 -1.91 21.67
C LEU A 290 19.84 -0.72 22.18
N ARG A 291 19.25 0.49 22.18
CA ARG A 291 19.91 1.71 22.67
C ARG A 291 20.15 1.64 24.18
N GLU A 292 19.20 1.13 24.94
CA GLU A 292 19.35 0.93 26.39
C GLU A 292 20.47 -0.07 26.69
N GLU A 293 20.54 -1.19 25.96
CA GLU A 293 21.61 -2.18 26.10
C GLU A 293 22.99 -1.60 25.74
N GLU A 294 23.09 -0.83 24.66
CA GLU A 294 24.33 -0.13 24.28
C GLU A 294 24.77 0.87 25.35
N ASN A 295 23.83 1.65 25.91
CA ASN A 295 24.13 2.60 26.98
C ASN A 295 24.66 1.89 28.22
N LYS A 296 24.01 0.79 28.66
CA LYS A 296 24.49 -0.04 29.77
C LYS A 296 25.89 -0.59 29.52
N LYS A 297 26.19 -1.06 28.30
CA LYS A 297 27.54 -1.54 27.92
C LYS A 297 28.58 -0.42 27.96
N ARG A 298 28.23 0.79 27.51
CA ARG A 298 29.12 1.96 27.55
C ARG A 298 29.42 2.42 28.97
N GLU A 299 28.42 2.46 29.84
CA GLU A 299 28.58 2.78 31.25
C GLU A 299 29.46 1.75 31.97
N ALA A 300 29.20 0.46 31.74
CA ALA A 300 30.02 -0.61 32.29
C ALA A 300 31.48 -0.55 31.80
N GLY A 301 31.70 -0.24 30.52
CA GLY A 301 33.02 -0.05 29.94
C GLY A 301 33.77 1.15 30.55
N ALA A 302 33.08 2.28 30.73
CA ALA A 302 33.64 3.47 31.36
C ALA A 302 34.03 3.22 32.82
N LEU A 303 33.18 2.55 33.59
CA LEU A 303 33.47 2.15 34.97
C LEU A 303 34.67 1.20 35.05
N ALA A 304 34.76 0.23 34.12
CA ALA A 304 35.90 -0.69 34.06
C ALA A 304 37.21 0.04 33.70
N GLU A 305 37.18 1.07 32.86
CA GLU A 305 38.36 1.88 32.53
C GLU A 305 38.82 2.74 33.72
N ILE A 306 37.87 3.35 34.44
CA ILE A 306 38.16 4.12 35.68
C ILE A 306 38.85 3.22 36.70
N ASN A 307 38.34 2.00 36.92
CA ASN A 307 38.92 1.04 37.86
C ASN A 307 40.30 0.50 37.44
N LYS A 308 40.66 0.59 36.16
CA LYS A 308 41.97 0.16 35.63
C LYS A 308 43.04 1.24 35.73
N ARG A 309 42.69 2.51 35.95
CA ARG A 309 43.70 3.56 36.15
C ARG A 309 44.34 3.31 37.50
N PRO A 310 45.63 2.92 37.58
CA PRO A 310 46.29 2.72 38.86
C PRO A 310 46.17 4.02 39.64
N VAL A 311 45.84 3.89 40.93
CA VAL A 311 45.95 5.00 41.87
C VAL A 311 47.44 5.34 41.92
N GLU A 312 47.88 6.25 41.04
CA GLU A 312 49.16 6.93 41.19
C GLU A 312 49.03 7.74 42.48
N ASN A 313 49.31 7.03 43.57
CA ASN A 313 49.41 7.54 44.91
C ASN A 313 50.41 8.69 44.85
N LYS A 314 49.86 9.91 44.96
CA LYS A 314 50.36 10.99 45.81
C LYS A 314 51.60 10.57 46.61
N LYS A 315 52.78 10.67 46.00
CA LYS A 315 53.98 11.07 46.74
C LYS A 315 53.79 12.55 47.05
N ILE A 316 52.91 12.84 48.02
CA ILE A 316 53.02 14.08 48.78
C ILE A 316 54.29 13.87 49.59
N HIS A 317 55.40 14.40 49.08
CA HIS A 317 56.59 14.57 49.88
C HIS A 317 56.21 15.40 51.11
N GLY A 318 56.05 14.72 52.24
CA GLY A 318 56.26 15.30 53.55
C GLY A 318 57.72 15.73 53.65
N GLY A 319 58.03 16.92 53.13
CA GLY A 319 59.23 17.66 53.47
C GLY A 319 58.94 18.49 54.71
N GLN A 320 59.06 17.87 55.87
CA GLN A 320 59.18 18.53 57.16
C GLN A 320 60.54 19.25 57.26
N LYS A 321 60.49 20.47 57.81
CA LYS A 321 61.54 21.24 58.51
C LYS A 321 62.68 21.84 57.70
#